data_AF-A0A956MZ40-F1
#
_entry.id   AF-A0A956MZ40-F1
#
_cell.length_a   1.000
_cell.length_b   1.000
_cell.length_c   1.000
_cell.angle_alpha   90.00
_cell.angle_beta   90.00
_cell.angle_gamma   90.00
#
_symmetry.space_group_name_H-M   'P 1'
#
loop_
_entity.id
_entity.type
_entity.pdbx_description
1 polymer ?
#
loop_
_entity_poly.entity_id
_entity_poly.type
_entity_poly.pdbx_seq_one_letter_code
_entity_poly.pdbx_strand_id
1 'polypeptide(L)'
;LENIVIEFNNAFTEPLKETEVQAVLRCIPKAIDKFIAYEQGLRSGERKRVSKGMRDKEGYWYKNETLIDRLGITSKEQKYMKTIIGIDEKYDRKNKKRRVDRRNEEGLTKREQDKKDRIEKIKVFLSKGLNQSKIAQELGISRQAVSKLCKEI
;
A
#
# COMPACT_ATOMS: atom_id res chain seq x y z
N LEU A 1 31.07 10.59 -11.82
CA LEU A 1 30.54 9.22 -11.61
C LEU A 1 31.67 8.24 -11.32
N GLU A 2 32.68 8.19 -12.18
CA GLU A 2 33.87 7.33 -12.02
C GLU A 2 34.55 7.46 -10.65
N ASN A 3 34.95 8.67 -10.24
CA ASN A 3 35.57 8.89 -8.93
C ASN A 3 34.70 8.41 -7.76
N ILE A 4 33.38 8.67 -7.81
CA ILE A 4 32.42 8.23 -6.79
C ILE A 4 32.37 6.70 -6.70
N VAL A 5 32.37 6.01 -7.84
CA VAL A 5 32.32 4.55 -7.91
C VAL A 5 33.63 3.94 -7.40
N ILE A 6 34.77 4.56 -7.72
CA ILE A 6 36.08 4.12 -7.22
C ILE A 6 36.16 4.33 -5.69
N GLU A 7 35.78 5.50 -5.19
CA GLU A 7 35.71 5.79 -3.75
C GLU A 7 34.79 4.79 -3.03
N PHE A 8 33.62 4.51 -3.58
CA PHE A 8 32.70 3.53 -3.03
C PHE A 8 33.26 2.11 -3.03
N ASN A 9 33.90 1.67 -4.13
CA ASN A 9 34.55 0.37 -4.20
C ASN A 9 35.64 0.22 -3.13
N ASN A 10 36.43 1.27 -2.92
CA ASN A 10 37.51 1.29 -1.94
C ASN A 10 37.01 1.32 -0.48
N ALA A 11 35.72 1.59 -0.24
CA ALA A 11 35.12 1.56 1.09
C ALA A 11 34.75 0.13 1.56
N PHE A 12 34.78 -0.87 0.66
CA PHE A 12 34.52 -2.26 1.02
C PHE A 12 35.72 -2.93 1.68
N THR A 13 35.45 -3.93 2.52
CA THR A 13 36.48 -4.76 3.16
C THR A 13 37.35 -5.49 2.13
N GLU A 14 36.74 -5.90 1.02
CA GLU A 14 37.41 -6.53 -0.12
C GLU A 14 37.04 -5.78 -1.40
N PRO A 15 37.83 -4.76 -1.81
CA PRO A 15 37.56 -3.99 -3.01
C PRO A 15 37.84 -4.79 -4.28
N LEU A 16 37.05 -4.56 -5.33
CA LEU A 16 37.33 -5.13 -6.65
C LEU A 16 38.58 -4.50 -7.27
N LYS A 17 39.20 -5.21 -8.22
CA LYS A 17 40.35 -4.68 -8.95
C LYS A 17 39.93 -3.51 -9.83
N GLU A 18 40.82 -2.52 -9.97
CA GLU A 18 40.54 -1.33 -10.77
C GLU A 18 40.09 -1.66 -12.21
N THR A 19 40.69 -2.66 -12.83
CA THR A 19 40.29 -3.12 -14.18
C THR A 19 38.86 -3.63 -14.24
N GLU A 20 38.37 -4.27 -13.17
CA GLU A 20 36.99 -4.77 -13.08
C GLU A 20 36.02 -3.61 -12.88
N VAL A 21 36.37 -2.66 -12.01
CA VAL A 21 35.60 -1.43 -11.78
C VAL A 21 35.45 -0.64 -13.09
N GLN A 22 36.55 -0.48 -13.83
CA GLN A 22 36.56 0.20 -15.13
C GLN A 22 35.71 -0.52 -16.19
N ALA A 23 35.77 -1.85 -16.24
CA ALA A 23 34.94 -2.64 -17.15
C ALA A 23 33.44 -2.45 -16.85
N VAL A 24 33.06 -2.42 -15.57
CA VAL A 24 31.68 -2.16 -15.13
C VAL A 24 31.26 -0.73 -15.50
N LEU A 25 32.09 0.27 -15.20
CA LEU A 25 31.83 1.68 -15.52
C LEU A 25 31.52 1.91 -17.01
N ARG A 26 32.26 1.23 -17.90
CA ARG A 26 32.04 1.30 -19.36
C ARG A 26 30.67 0.78 -19.79
N CYS A 27 30.09 -0.16 -19.04
CA CYS A 27 28.83 -0.82 -19.37
C CYS A 27 27.60 -0.16 -18.73
N ILE A 28 27.78 0.56 -17.62
CA ILE A 28 26.69 1.19 -16.86
C ILE A 28 25.80 2.12 -17.71
N PRO A 29 26.33 3.06 -18.52
CA PRO A 29 25.50 4.00 -19.27
C PRO A 29 24.47 3.28 -20.17
N LYS A 30 24.92 2.23 -20.87
CA LYS A 30 24.06 1.42 -21.73
C LYS A 30 22.94 0.73 -20.95
N ALA A 31 23.19 0.30 -19.72
CA ALA A 31 22.18 -0.32 -18.89
C ALA A 31 21.14 0.71 -18.39
N ILE A 32 21.61 1.91 -18.01
CA ILE A 32 20.75 3.02 -17.59
C ILE A 32 19.85 3.49 -18.74
N ASP A 33 20.41 3.72 -19.92
CA ASP A 33 19.65 4.19 -21.08
C ASP A 33 18.54 3.22 -21.46
N LYS A 34 18.83 1.91 -21.44
CA LYS A 34 17.85 0.86 -21.71
C LYS A 34 16.74 0.82 -20.65
N PHE A 35 17.09 0.99 -19.38
CA PHE A 35 16.11 1.08 -18.30
C PHE A 35 15.20 2.31 -18.48
N ILE A 36 15.77 3.49 -18.72
CA ILE A 36 15.02 4.74 -18.92
C ILE A 36 14.10 4.62 -20.14
N ALA A 37 14.59 4.10 -21.27
CA ALA A 37 13.79 3.93 -22.47
C ALA A 37 12.61 2.97 -22.27
N TYR A 38 12.78 1.93 -21.46
CA TYR A 38 11.70 1.02 -21.09
C TYR A 38 10.65 1.70 -20.21
N GLU A 39 11.08 2.35 -19.12
CA GLU A 39 10.22 3.06 -18.17
C GLU A 39 9.46 4.22 -18.82
N GLN A 40 10.11 5.02 -19.67
CA GLN A 40 9.47 6.10 -20.40
C GLN A 40 8.39 5.60 -21.36
N GLY A 41 8.64 4.47 -22.04
CA GLY A 41 7.64 3.83 -22.90
C GLY A 41 6.41 3.35 -22.13
N LEU A 42 6.60 2.78 -20.93
CA LEU A 42 5.48 2.43 -20.06
C LEU A 42 4.67 3.66 -19.63
N ARG A 43 5.35 4.76 -19.30
CA ARG A 43 4.70 6.02 -18.89
C ARG A 43 3.98 6.74 -20.03
N SER A 44 4.47 6.62 -21.27
CA SER A 44 3.81 7.14 -22.47
C SER A 44 2.59 6.31 -22.90
N GLY A 45 2.31 5.19 -22.21
CA GLY A 45 1.18 4.31 -22.50
C GLY A 45 1.45 3.26 -23.57
N GLU A 46 2.71 3.11 -24.02
CA GLU A 46 3.08 2.08 -24.97
C GLU A 46 2.99 0.67 -24.35
N ARG A 47 2.45 -0.29 -25.10
CA ARG A 47 2.49 -1.70 -24.73
C ARG A 47 3.88 -2.29 -25.02
N LYS A 48 4.85 -2.05 -24.13
CA LYS A 48 6.18 -2.67 -24.20
C LYS A 48 6.19 -4.07 -23.59
N ARG A 49 6.45 -5.09 -24.41
CA ARG A 49 6.68 -6.46 -23.93
C ARG A 49 8.16 -6.66 -23.61
N VAL A 50 8.43 -7.22 -22.43
CA VAL A 50 9.80 -7.58 -22.05
C VAL A 50 10.20 -8.86 -22.78
N SER A 51 11.24 -8.79 -23.62
CA SER A 51 11.82 -9.97 -24.27
C SER A 51 12.74 -10.74 -23.31
N LYS A 52 13.04 -12.01 -23.62
CA LYS A 52 14.00 -12.80 -22.84
C LYS A 52 15.39 -12.14 -22.83
N GLY A 53 15.85 -11.65 -23.98
CA GLY A 53 17.13 -10.93 -24.10
C GLY A 53 17.20 -9.67 -23.24
N MET A 54 16.09 -8.95 -23.08
CA MET A 54 16.03 -7.81 -22.17
C MET A 54 16.19 -8.25 -20.71
N ARG A 55 15.52 -9.31 -20.26
CA ARG A 55 15.65 -9.78 -18.86
C ARG A 55 17.07 -10.21 -18.50
N ASP A 56 17.74 -10.88 -19.43
CA ASP A 56 19.04 -11.52 -19.16
C ASP A 56 20.22 -10.54 -19.28
N LYS A 57 20.08 -9.45 -20.07
CA LYS A 57 21.23 -8.61 -20.47
C LYS A 57 21.05 -7.10 -20.30
N GLU A 58 19.85 -6.62 -19.98
CA GLU A 58 19.54 -5.19 -20.13
C GLU A 58 18.66 -4.66 -18.99
N GLY A 59 18.99 -3.50 -18.41
CA GLY A 59 18.10 -2.83 -17.45
C GLY A 59 17.97 -3.53 -16.09
N TYR A 60 16.96 -3.11 -15.32
CA TYR A 60 16.73 -3.52 -13.94
C TYR A 60 15.43 -4.32 -13.80
N TRP A 61 15.53 -5.64 -13.60
CA TRP A 61 14.39 -6.56 -13.55
C TRP A 61 14.24 -7.31 -12.23
N TYR A 62 14.92 -6.86 -11.18
CA TYR A 62 14.84 -7.55 -9.91
C TYR A 62 13.43 -7.41 -9.32
N LYS A 63 12.85 -8.56 -8.96
CA LYS A 63 11.64 -8.57 -8.13
C LYS A 63 12.01 -8.04 -6.75
N ASN A 64 11.07 -7.35 -6.10
CA ASN A 64 11.21 -6.95 -4.71
C ASN A 64 11.59 -8.15 -3.82
N GLU A 65 11.01 -9.33 -4.04
CA GLU A 65 11.34 -10.57 -3.34
C GLU A 65 12.84 -10.89 -3.44
N THR A 66 13.42 -10.82 -4.65
CA THR A 66 14.84 -11.10 -4.89
C THR A 66 15.74 -10.07 -4.20
N LEU A 67 15.35 -8.80 -4.19
CA LEU A 67 16.12 -7.75 -3.53
C LEU A 67 16.09 -7.91 -2.02
N ILE A 68 14.91 -8.22 -1.47
CA ILE A 68 14.72 -8.45 -0.03
C ILE A 68 15.63 -9.59 0.43
N ASP A 69 15.63 -10.69 -0.30
CA ASP A 69 16.47 -11.87 0.00
C ASP A 69 17.96 -11.54 -0.09
N ARG A 70 18.42 -11.00 -1.24
CA ARG A 70 19.84 -10.69 -1.45
C ARG A 70 20.41 -9.66 -0.50
N LEU A 71 19.60 -8.68 -0.09
CA LEU A 71 20.00 -7.61 0.81
C LEU A 71 19.71 -7.94 2.28
N GLY A 72 19.12 -9.10 2.57
CA GLY A 72 18.75 -9.48 3.93
C GLY A 72 17.74 -8.55 4.60
N ILE A 73 16.87 -7.90 3.82
CA ILE A 73 15.94 -6.88 4.33
C ILE A 73 14.88 -7.55 5.20
N THR A 74 14.85 -7.18 6.47
CA THR A 74 13.92 -7.74 7.45
C THR A 74 12.52 -7.17 7.32
N SER A 75 11.50 -7.90 7.79
CA SER A 75 10.13 -7.41 7.86
C SER A 75 9.98 -6.15 8.71
N LYS A 76 10.88 -5.93 9.69
CA LYS A 76 10.89 -4.72 10.52
C LYS A 76 11.35 -3.50 9.71
N GLU A 77 12.40 -3.64 8.92
CA GLU A 77 12.89 -2.58 8.05
C GLU A 77 11.87 -2.23 6.96
N GLN A 78 11.21 -3.23 6.37
CA GLN A 78 10.19 -3.02 5.34
C GLN A 78 9.07 -2.06 5.80
N LYS A 79 8.74 -2.01 7.09
CA LYS A 79 7.76 -1.06 7.66
C LYS A 79 8.13 0.41 7.44
N TYR A 80 9.44 0.71 7.37
CA TYR A 80 9.97 2.04 7.16
C TYR A 80 10.29 2.33 5.67
N MET A 81 10.33 1.30 4.82
CA MET A 81 10.67 1.43 3.40
C MET A 81 9.48 1.85 2.53
N LYS A 82 9.75 2.60 1.46
CA LYS A 82 8.71 3.03 0.51
C LYS A 82 8.45 2.04 -0.62
N THR A 83 9.49 1.45 -1.20
CA THR A 83 9.42 0.76 -2.50
C THR A 83 9.81 -0.72 -2.46
N ILE A 84 10.91 -1.08 -1.80
CA ILE A 84 11.37 -2.48 -1.67
C ILE A 84 10.66 -3.13 -0.48
N ILE A 85 9.38 -3.44 -0.67
CA ILE A 85 8.54 -4.12 0.31
C ILE A 85 8.00 -5.43 -0.27
N GLY A 86 7.84 -6.41 0.60
CA GLY A 86 7.26 -7.70 0.30
C GLY A 86 5.75 -7.65 0.16
N ILE A 87 5.18 -8.82 -0.16
CA ILE A 87 3.74 -8.99 -0.35
C ILE A 87 2.97 -8.72 0.94
N ASP A 88 3.48 -9.19 2.08
CA ASP A 88 2.81 -9.05 3.38
C ASP A 88 2.69 -7.59 3.80
N GLU A 89 3.79 -6.84 3.82
CA GLU A 89 3.80 -5.41 4.14
C GLU A 89 2.91 -4.61 3.16
N LYS A 90 2.89 -4.98 1.88
CA LYS A 90 1.98 -4.38 0.89
C LYS A 90 0.50 -4.62 1.27
N TYR A 91 0.13 -5.84 1.66
CA TYR A 91 -1.23 -6.15 2.08
C TYR A 91 -1.60 -5.47 3.39
N ASP A 92 -0.68 -5.42 4.35
CA ASP A 92 -0.89 -4.76 5.64
C ASP A 92 -1.16 -3.27 5.47
N ARG A 93 -0.37 -2.56 4.66
CA ARG A 93 -0.63 -1.15 4.32
C ARG A 93 -1.99 -0.96 3.68
N LYS A 94 -2.35 -1.82 2.71
CA LYS A 94 -3.64 -1.76 2.02
C LYS A 94 -4.80 -1.99 2.99
N ASN A 95 -4.65 -2.96 3.89
CA ASN A 95 -5.67 -3.29 4.88
C ASN A 95 -5.81 -2.20 5.93
N LYS A 96 -4.70 -1.59 6.39
CA LYS A 96 -4.71 -0.43 7.29
C LYS A 96 -5.44 0.74 6.64
N LYS A 97 -5.10 1.07 5.39
CA LYS A 97 -5.78 2.12 4.61
C LYS A 97 -7.29 1.85 4.51
N ARG A 98 -7.69 0.66 4.05
CA ARG A 98 -9.11 0.25 3.98
C ARG A 98 -9.84 0.32 5.33
N ARG A 99 -9.16 0.03 6.44
CA ARG A 99 -9.75 0.14 7.78
C ARG A 99 -10.00 1.59 8.17
N VAL A 100 -9.09 2.50 7.82
CA VAL A 100 -9.22 3.94 8.04
C VAL A 100 -10.30 4.52 7.12
N ASP A 101 -10.25 4.22 5.82
CA ASP A 101 -11.20 4.72 4.82
C ASP A 101 -12.66 4.31 5.09
N ARG A 102 -12.89 3.24 5.86
CA ARG A 102 -14.23 2.80 6.27
C ARG A 102 -14.80 3.59 7.45
N ARG A 103 -13.98 4.37 8.15
CA ARG A 103 -14.36 5.14 9.33
C ARG A 103 -14.62 6.60 8.93
N ASN A 104 -15.62 7.22 9.56
CA ASN A 104 -15.88 8.65 9.43
C ASN A 104 -14.98 9.47 10.36
N GLU A 105 -15.20 10.79 10.43
CA GLU A 105 -14.44 11.72 11.29
C GLU A 105 -14.50 11.36 12.78
N GLU A 106 -15.62 10.77 13.24
CA GLU A 106 -15.77 10.25 14.61
C GLU A 106 -15.08 8.89 14.83
N GLY A 107 -14.42 8.34 13.80
CA GLY A 107 -13.80 7.02 13.85
C GLY A 107 -14.81 5.87 13.75
N LEU A 108 -16.08 6.13 13.42
CA LEU A 108 -17.12 5.11 13.30
C LEU A 108 -17.24 4.57 11.90
N THR A 109 -17.49 3.28 11.79
CA THR A 109 -17.93 2.69 10.53
C THR A 109 -19.34 3.16 10.19
N LYS A 110 -19.70 3.14 8.89
CA LYS A 110 -21.06 3.49 8.43
C LYS A 110 -22.17 2.80 9.24
N ARG A 111 -21.99 1.51 9.58
CA ARG A 111 -22.97 0.76 10.38
C ARG A 111 -23.10 1.26 11.80
N GLU A 112 -21.98 1.65 12.43
CA GLU A 112 -21.99 2.19 13.78
C GLU A 112 -22.60 3.59 13.80
N GLN A 113 -22.32 4.41 12.79
CA GLN A 113 -22.97 5.72 12.62
C GLN A 113 -24.48 5.56 12.40
N ASP A 114 -24.90 4.73 11.43
CA ASP A 114 -26.31 4.46 11.16
C ASP A 114 -27.05 3.97 12.43
N LYS A 115 -26.36 3.20 13.29
CA LYS A 115 -26.89 2.74 14.56
C LYS A 115 -27.07 3.90 15.55
N LYS A 116 -26.07 4.77 15.71
CA LYS A 116 -26.16 5.97 16.55
C LYS A 116 -27.31 6.88 16.09
N ASP A 117 -27.38 7.17 14.79
CA ASP A 117 -28.40 8.05 14.21
C ASP A 117 -29.81 7.49 14.44
N ARG A 118 -29.98 6.16 14.35
CA ARG A 118 -31.25 5.49 14.65
C ARG A 118 -31.60 5.61 16.13
N ILE A 119 -30.65 5.40 17.04
CA ILE A 119 -30.87 5.54 18.48
C ILE A 119 -31.31 6.96 18.80
N GLU A 120 -30.66 7.97 18.23
CA GLU A 120 -31.01 9.37 18.45
C GLU A 120 -32.43 9.70 17.95
N LYS A 121 -32.80 9.23 16.75
CA LYS A 121 -34.19 9.36 16.24
C LYS A 121 -35.20 8.67 17.16
N ILE A 122 -34.89 7.48 17.67
CA ILE A 122 -35.76 6.77 18.61
C ILE A 122 -35.93 7.57 19.90
N LYS A 123 -34.85 8.16 20.46
CA LYS A 123 -34.94 9.04 21.63
C LYS A 123 -35.88 10.21 21.40
N VAL A 124 -35.80 10.85 20.24
CA VAL A 124 -36.70 11.95 19.84
C VAL A 124 -38.15 11.50 19.69
N PHE A 125 -38.41 10.30 19.18
CA PHE A 125 -39.78 9.79 19.07
C PHE A 125 -40.36 9.34 20.41
N LEU A 126 -39.53 8.79 21.30
CA LEU A 126 -39.94 8.43 22.66
C LEU A 126 -40.28 9.68 23.48
N SER A 127 -39.51 10.76 23.36
CA SER A 127 -39.83 12.03 24.05
C SER A 127 -41.13 12.67 23.55
N LYS A 128 -41.51 12.41 22.29
CA LYS A 128 -42.81 12.77 21.71
C LYS A 128 -43.95 11.81 22.11
N GLY A 129 -43.69 10.79 22.92
CA GLY A 129 -44.68 9.83 23.42
C GLY A 129 -45.12 8.77 22.41
N LEU A 130 -44.38 8.55 21.30
CA LEU A 130 -44.74 7.51 20.35
C LEU A 130 -44.43 6.11 20.90
N ASN A 131 -45.32 5.16 20.60
CA ASN A 131 -45.11 3.76 20.93
C ASN A 131 -44.12 3.09 19.95
N GLN A 132 -43.51 1.97 20.36
CA GLN A 132 -42.50 1.27 19.56
C GLN A 132 -43.03 0.78 18.20
N SER A 133 -44.33 0.50 18.06
CA SER A 133 -44.93 0.09 16.78
C SER A 133 -44.95 1.24 15.78
N LYS A 134 -45.34 2.44 16.22
CA LYS A 134 -45.34 3.65 15.37
C LYS A 134 -43.91 4.06 15.01
N ILE A 135 -42.98 3.98 15.97
CA ILE A 135 -41.55 4.25 15.71
C ILE A 135 -41.00 3.30 14.64
N ALA A 136 -41.38 2.02 14.69
CA ALA A 136 -40.96 1.02 13.71
C ALA A 136 -41.45 1.37 12.29
N GLN A 137 -42.72 1.81 12.18
CA GLN A 137 -43.30 2.27 10.92
C GLN A 137 -42.54 3.49 10.36
N GLU A 138 -42.27 4.50 11.20
CA GLU A 138 -41.60 5.72 10.73
C GLU A 138 -40.12 5.54 10.39
N LEU A 139 -39.44 4.62 11.06
CA LEU A 139 -38.05 4.28 10.74
C LEU A 139 -37.92 3.22 9.64
N GLY A 140 -39.03 2.64 9.17
CA GLY A 140 -39.04 1.56 8.17
C GLY A 140 -38.31 0.29 8.63
N ILE A 141 -38.32 -0.01 9.94
CA ILE A 141 -37.63 -1.17 10.53
C ILE A 141 -38.62 -2.04 11.31
N SER A 142 -38.21 -3.26 11.66
CA SER A 142 -39.05 -4.14 12.46
C SER A 142 -39.19 -3.63 13.90
N ARG A 143 -40.35 -3.88 14.52
CA ARG A 143 -40.57 -3.60 15.96
C ARG A 143 -39.51 -4.26 16.85
N GLN A 144 -39.05 -5.45 16.47
CA GLN A 144 -37.98 -6.16 17.18
C GLN A 144 -36.65 -5.39 17.13
N ALA A 145 -36.32 -4.77 15.98
CA ALA A 145 -35.12 -3.95 15.85
C ALA A 145 -35.22 -2.69 16.74
N VAL A 146 -36.38 -2.03 16.78
CA VAL A 146 -36.64 -0.91 17.70
C VAL A 146 -36.46 -1.34 19.15
N SER A 147 -37.05 -2.46 19.55
CA SER A 147 -36.93 -2.97 20.93
C SER A 147 -35.48 -3.27 21.32
N LYS A 148 -34.66 -3.83 20.41
CA LYS A 148 -33.23 -4.04 20.65
C LYS A 148 -32.49 -2.72 20.82
N LEU A 149 -32.76 -1.72 19.97
CA LEU A 149 -32.12 -0.39 20.06
C LEU A 149 -32.58 0.37 21.32
N CYS A 150 -33.83 0.23 21.75
CA CYS A 150 -34.32 0.79 23.02
C CYS A 150 -33.62 0.24 24.25
N LYS A 151 -33.07 -0.99 24.21
CA LYS A 151 -32.29 -1.54 25.33
C LYS A 151 -30.90 -0.92 25.46
N GLU A 152 -30.43 -0.26 24.42
CA GLU A 152 -29.13 0.42 24.39
C GLU A 152 -29.23 1.93 24.66
N ILE A 153 -30.45 2.43 24.89
CA ILE A 153 -30.75 3.80 25.32
C ILE A 153 -30.59 3.89 26.83
#